data_AF-A0A951LHR4-F1
#
_entry.id   AF-A0A951LHR4-F1
#
_cell.length_a   1.000
_cell.length_b   1.000
_cell.length_c   1.000
_cell.angle_alpha   90.00
_cell.angle_beta   90.00
_cell.angle_gamma   90.00
#
_symmetry.space_group_name_H-M   'P 1'
#
loop_
_entity.id
_entity.type
_entity.pdbx_description
1 polymer ?
#
loop_
_entity_poly.entity_id
_entity_poly.type
_entity_poly.pdbx_seq_one_letter_code
_entity_poly.pdbx_strand_id
1 'polypeptide(L)'
;MISADALFEAIARQAWVSDPGWVVALRQWLAHNPELVQARQADGSTLLHRAWAYPFLVQELLAHGAEANAQNDAGLTPLYYAAKWVQAEVIQIFIAHGADVNVVGEAGRTPLHWAALRGRSDVVHLLLAAGASKSAFDEQGKTPLQLAQENGKTHLGELLSGEC
;
A
#
# COMPACT_ATOMS: atom_id res chain seq x y z
N MET A 1 19.78 20.73 -6.57
CA MET A 1 18.87 20.47 -5.43
C MET A 1 17.66 19.77 -6.02
N ILE A 2 17.40 18.51 -5.66
CA ILE A 2 16.21 17.78 -6.14
C ILE A 2 15.04 18.30 -5.31
N SER A 3 14.03 18.90 -5.95
CA SER A 3 12.81 19.32 -5.26
C SER A 3 11.97 18.11 -4.85
N ALA A 4 11.02 18.28 -3.92
CA ALA A 4 10.05 17.23 -3.60
C ALA A 4 9.33 16.73 -4.86
N ASP A 5 8.92 17.63 -5.75
CA ASP A 5 8.28 17.29 -7.03
C ASP A 5 9.17 16.45 -7.94
N ALA A 6 10.48 16.75 -7.98
CA ALA A 6 11.42 15.95 -8.75
C ALA A 6 11.57 14.54 -8.16
N LEU A 7 11.46 14.36 -6.84
CA LEU A 7 11.43 13.04 -6.19
C LEU A 7 10.11 12.30 -6.46
N PHE A 8 8.98 13.00 -6.47
CA PHE A 8 7.69 12.41 -6.85
C PHE A 8 7.69 11.93 -8.31
N GLU A 9 8.15 12.78 -9.24
CA GLU A 9 8.32 12.45 -10.65
C GLU A 9 9.32 11.31 -10.84
N ALA A 10 10.40 11.32 -10.07
CA ALA A 10 11.35 10.23 -10.01
C ALA A 10 10.64 8.91 -9.70
N ILE A 11 10.00 8.80 -8.53
CA ILE A 11 9.33 7.57 -8.09
C ILE A 11 8.29 7.14 -9.13
N ALA A 12 7.53 8.09 -9.69
CA ALA A 12 6.49 7.81 -10.69
C ALA A 12 7.03 7.24 -12.00
N ARG A 13 8.19 7.73 -12.48
CA ARG A 13 8.79 7.31 -13.76
C ARG A 13 9.51 5.96 -13.70
N GLN A 14 9.61 5.34 -12.52
CA GLN A 14 10.39 4.11 -12.30
C GLN A 14 11.84 4.20 -12.82
N ALA A 15 12.37 5.41 -12.96
CA ALA A 15 13.60 5.66 -13.72
C ALA A 15 14.89 5.15 -13.04
N TRP A 16 14.78 4.57 -11.84
CA TRP A 16 15.88 4.34 -10.88
C TRP A 16 16.17 2.86 -10.64
N VAL A 17 15.36 1.96 -11.23
CA VAL A 17 15.43 0.51 -10.95
C VAL A 17 16.80 -0.09 -11.34
N SER A 18 17.60 0.62 -12.15
CA SER A 18 18.88 0.13 -12.66
C SER A 18 20.14 0.77 -12.06
N ASP A 19 20.04 1.83 -11.23
CA ASP A 19 21.24 2.55 -10.73
C ASP A 19 21.42 2.43 -9.21
N PRO A 20 22.35 1.59 -8.71
CA PRO A 20 22.60 1.43 -7.27
C PRO A 20 22.91 2.73 -6.50
N GLY A 21 23.37 3.79 -7.19
CA GLY A 21 23.73 5.07 -6.58
C GLY A 21 22.54 5.86 -6.05
N TRP A 22 21.32 5.60 -6.54
CA TRP A 22 20.14 6.37 -6.13
C TRP A 22 19.80 6.17 -4.64
N VAL A 23 20.10 4.99 -4.08
CA VAL A 23 19.86 4.68 -2.65
C VAL A 23 20.69 5.60 -1.76
N VAL A 24 21.97 5.77 -2.09
CA VAL A 24 22.87 6.67 -1.35
C VAL A 24 22.40 8.11 -1.50
N ALA A 25 22.02 8.51 -2.72
CA ALA A 25 21.49 9.85 -2.97
C ALA A 25 20.18 10.11 -2.20
N LEU A 26 19.27 9.13 -2.14
CA LEU A 26 18.02 9.22 -1.37
C LEU A 26 18.32 9.41 0.11
N ARG A 27 19.17 8.56 0.70
CA ARG A 27 19.52 8.65 2.13
C ARG A 27 20.16 9.98 2.47
N GLN A 28 21.12 10.42 1.66
CA GLN A 28 21.72 11.73 1.82
C GLN A 28 20.67 12.83 1.72
N TRP A 29 19.76 12.76 0.75
CA TRP A 29 18.72 13.75 0.58
C TRP A 29 17.74 13.78 1.77
N LEU A 30 17.26 12.64 2.25
CA LEU A 30 16.39 12.53 3.43
C LEU A 30 17.08 13.07 4.68
N ALA A 31 18.39 12.85 4.83
CA ALA A 31 19.16 13.39 5.93
C ALA A 31 19.28 14.93 5.89
N HIS A 32 19.33 15.53 4.71
CA HIS A 32 19.43 16.98 4.54
C HIS A 32 18.07 17.69 4.45
N ASN A 33 16.97 16.97 4.21
CA ASN A 33 15.62 17.52 4.01
C ASN A 33 14.56 16.69 4.77
N PRO A 34 14.64 16.59 6.11
CA PRO A 34 13.74 15.76 6.93
C PRO A 34 12.27 16.18 6.81
N GLU A 35 11.99 17.46 6.54
CA GLU A 35 10.65 18.00 6.32
C GLU A 35 9.97 17.41 5.07
N LEU A 36 10.76 16.97 4.09
CA LEU A 36 10.23 16.45 2.83
C LEU A 36 9.75 15.00 2.93
N VAL A 37 10.06 14.30 4.03
CA VAL A 37 9.47 12.99 4.35
C VAL A 37 7.94 13.07 4.39
N GLN A 38 7.41 14.20 4.87
CA GLN A 38 5.98 14.48 4.96
C GLN A 38 5.47 15.34 3.79
N ALA A 39 6.28 15.54 2.74
CA ALA A 39 5.87 16.29 1.58
C ALA A 39 4.61 15.67 0.96
N ARG A 40 3.72 16.55 0.49
CA ARG A 40 2.45 16.16 -0.12
C ARG A 40 2.38 16.72 -1.53
N GLN A 41 1.88 15.92 -2.46
CA GLN A 41 1.53 16.36 -3.80
C GLN A 41 0.23 17.17 -3.78
N ALA A 42 -0.15 17.70 -4.95
CA ALA A 42 -1.38 18.46 -5.13
C ALA A 42 -2.67 17.67 -4.84
N ASP A 43 -2.62 16.33 -4.88
CA ASP A 43 -3.73 15.43 -4.52
C ASP A 43 -3.66 14.94 -3.05
N GLY A 44 -2.79 15.55 -2.25
CA GLY A 44 -2.53 15.17 -0.87
C GLY A 44 -1.65 13.93 -0.70
N SER A 45 -1.19 13.28 -1.77
CA SER A 45 -0.38 12.05 -1.68
C SER A 45 1.01 12.32 -1.11
N THR A 46 1.43 11.47 -0.16
CA THR A 46 2.80 11.46 0.38
C THR A 46 3.74 10.57 -0.45
N LEU A 47 5.04 10.60 -0.18
CA LEU A 47 6.01 9.71 -0.85
C LEU A 47 5.65 8.23 -0.70
N LEU A 48 5.10 7.83 0.45
CA LEU A 48 4.65 6.46 0.69
C LEU A 48 3.53 6.01 -0.27
N HIS A 49 2.65 6.92 -0.70
CA HIS A 49 1.59 6.61 -1.66
C HIS A 49 2.15 6.22 -3.04
N ARG A 50 3.33 6.72 -3.39
CA ARG A 50 4.01 6.42 -4.66
C ARG A 50 5.01 5.28 -4.53
N ALA A 51 5.43 4.95 -3.31
CA ALA A 51 6.43 3.93 -3.03
C ALA A 51 5.87 2.49 -2.98
N TRP A 52 4.61 2.26 -3.35
CA TRP A 52 3.96 0.96 -3.22
C TRP A 52 4.68 -0.19 -3.96
N ALA A 53 5.52 0.11 -4.96
CA ALA A 53 6.32 -0.85 -5.71
C ALA A 53 7.77 -1.03 -5.21
N TYR A 54 8.18 -0.29 -4.17
CA TYR A 54 9.57 -0.20 -3.73
C TYR A 54 9.70 -0.49 -2.23
N PRO A 55 9.82 -1.77 -1.82
CA PRO A 55 9.96 -2.18 -0.42
C PRO A 55 11.06 -1.42 0.32
N PHE A 56 12.22 -1.30 -0.30
CA PHE A 56 13.34 -0.55 0.25
C PHE A 56 13.00 0.92 0.52
N LEU A 57 12.39 1.61 -0.44
CA LEU A 57 11.99 3.02 -0.27
C LEU A 57 10.96 3.19 0.85
N VAL A 58 10.00 2.26 0.94
CA VAL A 58 9.00 2.27 2.03
C VAL A 58 9.68 2.13 3.39
N GLN A 59 10.63 1.20 3.53
CA GLN A 59 11.39 1.03 4.78
C GLN A 59 12.16 2.29 5.15
N GLU A 60 12.89 2.91 4.21
CA GLU A 60 13.64 4.13 4.48
C GLU A 60 12.72 5.28 4.89
N LEU A 61 11.62 5.50 4.18
CA LEU A 61 10.68 6.57 4.51
C LEU A 61 10.07 6.39 5.90
N LEU A 62 9.65 5.16 6.25
CA LEU A 62 9.10 4.84 7.57
C LEU A 62 10.16 5.00 8.68
N ALA A 63 11.40 4.57 8.43
CA ALA A 63 12.51 4.76 9.37
C ALA A 63 12.83 6.25 9.61
N HIS A 64 12.57 7.10 8.62
CA HIS A 64 12.70 8.56 8.71
C HIS A 64 11.41 9.26 9.21
N GLY A 65 10.44 8.51 9.74
CA GLY A 65 9.27 9.04 10.42
C GLY A 65 8.06 9.32 9.53
N ALA A 66 8.02 8.82 8.30
CA ALA A 66 6.85 8.94 7.44
C ALA A 66 5.60 8.32 8.09
N GLU A 67 4.46 8.98 7.93
CA GLU A 67 3.19 8.50 8.51
C GLU A 67 2.61 7.34 7.68
N ALA A 68 2.67 6.11 8.21
CA ALA A 68 2.16 4.91 7.53
C ALA A 68 0.67 4.98 7.16
N ASN A 69 -0.11 5.73 7.96
CA ASN A 69 -1.55 5.92 7.82
C ASN A 69 -1.94 7.27 7.22
N ALA A 70 -0.99 8.02 6.63
CA ALA A 70 -1.31 9.27 5.96
C ALA A 70 -2.40 9.04 4.90
N GLN A 71 -3.45 9.84 4.92
CA GLN A 71 -4.53 9.79 3.94
C GLN A 71 -4.38 10.91 2.93
N ASN A 72 -4.42 10.62 1.63
CA ASN A 72 -4.52 11.65 0.59
C ASN A 72 -5.91 12.30 0.55
N ASP A 73 -6.16 13.21 -0.40
CA ASP A 73 -7.42 13.96 -0.47
C ASP A 73 -8.63 13.06 -0.77
N ALA A 74 -8.40 11.86 -1.30
CA ALA A 74 -9.42 10.83 -1.51
C ALA A 74 -9.60 9.90 -0.28
N GLY A 75 -8.94 10.17 0.85
CA GLY A 75 -8.98 9.35 2.05
C GLY A 75 -8.18 8.05 1.97
N LEU A 76 -7.43 7.83 0.88
CA LEU A 76 -6.71 6.59 0.61
C LEU A 76 -5.36 6.60 1.32
N THR A 77 -4.92 5.44 1.83
CA THR A 77 -3.62 5.26 2.50
C THR A 77 -2.59 4.58 1.60
N PRO A 78 -1.29 4.66 1.90
CA PRO A 78 -0.25 3.92 1.18
C PRO A 78 -0.49 2.41 1.11
N LEU A 79 -0.97 1.80 2.21
CA LEU A 79 -1.30 0.37 2.26
C LEU A 79 -2.44 0.02 1.28
N TYR A 80 -3.43 0.90 1.10
CA TYR A 80 -4.49 0.71 0.11
C TYR A 80 -3.93 0.56 -1.31
N TYR A 81 -2.98 1.42 -1.71
CA TYR A 81 -2.33 1.31 -3.02
C TYR A 81 -1.49 0.02 -3.14
N ALA A 82 -0.74 -0.34 -2.10
CA ALA A 82 0.03 -1.60 -2.09
C ALA A 82 -0.87 -2.84 -2.24
N ALA A 83 -2.05 -2.85 -1.62
CA ALA A 83 -3.03 -3.91 -1.77
C ALA A 83 -3.70 -3.94 -3.15
N LYS A 84 -4.06 -2.76 -3.70
CA LYS A 84 -4.63 -2.63 -5.07
C LYS A 84 -3.71 -3.23 -6.13
N TRP A 85 -2.40 -3.06 -5.97
CA TRP A 85 -1.36 -3.58 -6.85
C TRP A 85 -0.70 -4.87 -6.38
N VAL A 86 -1.18 -5.43 -5.26
CA VAL A 86 -0.78 -6.72 -4.70
C VAL A 86 0.73 -6.87 -4.45
N GLN A 87 1.31 -5.91 -3.75
CA GLN A 87 2.72 -5.93 -3.36
C GLN A 87 2.89 -6.50 -1.95
N ALA A 88 2.99 -7.83 -1.85
CA ALA A 88 3.01 -8.55 -0.57
C ALA A 88 4.11 -8.07 0.39
N GLU A 89 5.34 -7.86 -0.11
CA GLU A 89 6.46 -7.39 0.71
C GLU A 89 6.21 -5.98 1.28
N VAL A 90 5.68 -5.07 0.46
CA VAL A 90 5.32 -3.72 0.90
C VAL A 90 4.19 -3.74 1.93
N ILE A 91 3.21 -4.61 1.74
CA ILE A 91 2.11 -4.80 2.70
C ILE A 91 2.65 -5.30 4.05
N GLN A 92 3.59 -6.26 4.06
CA GLN A 92 4.25 -6.72 5.28
C GLN A 92 4.94 -5.56 6.01
N ILE A 93 5.68 -4.73 5.28
CA ILE A 93 6.37 -3.57 5.87
C ILE A 93 5.38 -2.60 6.50
N PHE A 94 4.28 -2.27 5.80
CA PHE A 94 3.26 -1.37 6.34
C PHE A 94 2.55 -1.95 7.57
N ILE A 95 2.17 -3.23 7.55
CA ILE A 95 1.58 -3.92 8.71
C ILE A 95 2.52 -3.87 9.91
N ALA A 96 3.82 -4.13 9.69
CA ALA A 96 4.83 -4.07 10.76
C ALA A 96 4.97 -2.67 11.38
N HIS A 97 4.58 -1.61 10.66
CA HIS A 97 4.56 -0.23 11.14
C HIS A 97 3.16 0.26 11.56
N GLY A 98 2.22 -0.67 11.83
CA GLY A 98 0.90 -0.34 12.37
C GLY A 98 -0.06 0.32 11.37
N ALA A 99 0.10 0.03 10.08
CA ALA A 99 -0.83 0.51 9.08
C ALA A 99 -2.23 -0.10 9.27
N ASP A 100 -3.27 0.71 9.07
CA ASP A 100 -4.67 0.28 9.11
C ASP A 100 -5.01 -0.55 7.86
N VAL A 101 -5.35 -1.82 8.09
CA VAL A 101 -5.70 -2.79 7.04
C VAL A 101 -7.18 -2.75 6.64
N ASN A 102 -8.01 -2.00 7.36
CA ASN A 102 -9.45 -1.88 7.15
C ASN A 102 -9.88 -0.58 6.46
N VAL A 103 -8.92 0.22 5.98
CA VAL A 103 -9.17 1.41 5.16
C VAL A 103 -10.16 1.11 4.04
N VAL A 104 -11.17 1.96 3.91
CA VAL A 104 -12.16 1.91 2.84
C VAL A 104 -11.75 2.92 1.77
N GLY A 105 -11.57 2.45 0.55
CA GLY A 105 -11.22 3.31 -0.58
C GLY A 105 -12.29 3.35 -1.66
N GLU A 106 -11.84 3.57 -2.90
CA GLU A 106 -12.71 3.64 -4.08
C GLU A 106 -13.63 2.43 -4.19
N ALA A 107 -14.89 2.67 -4.58
CA ALA A 107 -15.94 1.65 -4.69
C ALA A 107 -16.29 0.94 -3.37
N GLY A 108 -16.01 1.57 -2.22
CA GLY A 108 -16.21 0.97 -0.90
C GLY A 108 -15.27 -0.20 -0.59
N ARG A 109 -14.21 -0.39 -1.39
CA ARG A 109 -13.34 -1.56 -1.27
C ARG A 109 -12.28 -1.36 -0.20
N THR A 110 -12.02 -2.43 0.53
CA THR A 110 -10.88 -2.52 1.48
C THR A 110 -9.68 -3.20 0.81
N PRO A 111 -8.47 -3.14 1.41
CA PRO A 111 -7.32 -3.94 1.00
C PRO A 111 -7.65 -5.41 0.77
N LEU A 112 -8.48 -6.00 1.62
CA LEU A 112 -8.88 -7.41 1.50
C LEU A 112 -9.76 -7.68 0.28
N HIS A 113 -10.62 -6.74 -0.11
CA HIS A 113 -11.39 -6.84 -1.36
C HIS A 113 -10.47 -6.91 -2.58
N TRP A 114 -9.44 -6.06 -2.64
CA TRP A 114 -8.48 -6.07 -3.76
C TRP A 114 -7.68 -7.37 -3.82
N ALA A 115 -7.20 -7.86 -2.68
CA ALA A 115 -6.47 -9.13 -2.60
C ALA A 115 -7.34 -10.32 -3.05
N ALA A 116 -8.60 -10.34 -2.62
CA ALA A 116 -9.57 -11.37 -2.98
C ALA A 116 -9.94 -11.33 -4.47
N LEU A 117 -10.23 -10.15 -5.01
CA LEU A 117 -10.51 -9.92 -6.43
C LEU A 117 -9.36 -10.41 -7.32
N ARG A 118 -8.12 -10.19 -6.90
CA ARG A 118 -6.91 -10.59 -7.64
C ARG A 118 -6.51 -12.06 -7.41
N GLY A 119 -7.12 -12.75 -6.45
CA GLY A 119 -6.83 -14.17 -6.17
C GLY A 119 -5.51 -14.39 -5.43
N ARG A 120 -5.03 -13.41 -4.68
CA ARG A 120 -3.66 -13.36 -4.16
C ARG A 120 -3.61 -13.82 -2.71
N SER A 121 -3.47 -15.14 -2.55
CA SER A 121 -3.55 -15.84 -1.25
C SER A 121 -2.53 -15.33 -0.24
N ASP A 122 -1.32 -15.03 -0.72
CA ASP A 122 -0.23 -14.45 0.09
C ASP A 122 -0.67 -13.13 0.76
N VAL A 123 -1.26 -12.22 -0.01
CA VAL A 123 -1.75 -10.94 0.53
C VAL A 123 -3.01 -11.12 1.37
N VAL A 124 -3.91 -12.03 1.00
CA VAL A 124 -5.08 -12.37 1.82
C VAL A 124 -4.65 -12.85 3.20
N HIS A 125 -3.69 -13.77 3.28
CA HIS A 125 -3.15 -14.26 4.56
C HIS A 125 -2.57 -13.13 5.41
N LEU A 126 -1.75 -12.25 4.81
CA LEU A 126 -1.13 -11.14 5.52
C LEU A 126 -2.17 -10.18 6.11
N LEU A 127 -3.17 -9.80 5.32
CA LEU A 127 -4.22 -8.88 5.75
C LEU A 127 -5.10 -9.51 6.83
N LEU A 128 -5.47 -10.79 6.70
CA LEU A 128 -6.24 -11.51 7.70
C LEU A 128 -5.49 -11.66 9.02
N ALA A 129 -4.20 -12.00 8.96
CA ALA A 129 -3.33 -12.08 10.14
C ALA A 129 -3.21 -10.73 10.86
N ALA A 130 -3.32 -9.62 10.11
CA ALA A 130 -3.32 -8.27 10.64
C ALA A 130 -4.72 -7.75 11.07
N GLY A 131 -5.76 -8.60 11.06
CA GLY A 131 -7.09 -8.25 11.53
C GLY A 131 -8.01 -7.59 10.49
N ALA A 132 -7.79 -7.83 9.20
CA ALA A 132 -8.68 -7.35 8.15
C ALA A 132 -10.08 -7.99 8.25
N SER A 133 -11.13 -7.18 8.09
CA SER A 133 -12.52 -7.60 8.16
C SER A 133 -12.93 -8.39 6.92
N LYS A 134 -13.28 -9.67 7.12
CA LYS A 134 -13.84 -10.56 6.08
C LYS A 134 -15.28 -10.22 5.69
N SER A 135 -15.99 -9.48 6.53
CA SER A 135 -17.42 -9.17 6.37
C SER A 135 -17.68 -7.74 5.92
N ALA A 136 -16.64 -6.98 5.57
CA ALA A 136 -16.81 -5.66 4.97
C ALA A 136 -17.55 -5.79 3.63
N PHE A 137 -18.44 -4.86 3.34
CA PHE A 137 -19.16 -4.78 2.07
C PHE A 137 -18.59 -3.65 1.23
N ASP A 138 -18.37 -3.91 -0.06
CA ASP A 138 -18.12 -2.86 -1.05
C ASP A 138 -19.43 -2.15 -1.46
N GLU A 139 -19.33 -1.13 -2.33
CA GLU A 139 -20.50 -0.38 -2.81
C GLU A 139 -21.50 -1.23 -3.61
N GLN A 140 -21.08 -2.40 -4.09
CA GLN A 140 -21.97 -3.36 -4.76
C GLN A 140 -22.61 -4.35 -3.76
N GLY A 141 -22.39 -4.16 -2.45
CA GLY A 141 -22.88 -5.05 -1.40
C GLY A 141 -22.15 -6.39 -1.37
N LYS A 142 -20.92 -6.47 -1.90
CA LYS A 142 -20.15 -7.71 -1.98
C LYS A 142 -19.07 -7.74 -0.91
N THR A 143 -18.92 -8.90 -0.29
CA THR A 143 -17.79 -9.22 0.59
C THR A 143 -16.55 -9.58 -0.22
N PRO A 144 -15.35 -9.57 0.37
CA PRO A 144 -14.14 -10.09 -0.28
C PRO A 144 -14.32 -11.52 -0.79
N LEU A 145 -14.99 -12.40 -0.04
CA LEU A 145 -15.27 -13.77 -0.45
C LEU A 145 -16.15 -13.83 -1.71
N GLN A 146 -17.24 -13.05 -1.75
CA GLN A 146 -18.13 -13.01 -2.91
C GLN A 146 -17.39 -12.49 -4.15
N LEU A 147 -16.56 -11.45 -4.01
CA LEU A 147 -15.73 -10.96 -5.12
C LEU A 147 -14.75 -12.03 -5.62
N ALA A 148 -14.10 -12.77 -4.72
CA ALA A 148 -13.22 -13.88 -5.09
C ALA A 148 -13.98 -14.95 -5.88
N GLN A 149 -15.16 -15.37 -5.41
CA GLN A 149 -15.99 -16.39 -6.06
C GLN A 149 -16.45 -15.96 -7.46
N GLU A 150 -16.96 -14.73 -7.61
CA GLU A 150 -17.39 -14.20 -8.91
C GLU A 150 -16.25 -14.08 -9.93
N ASN A 151 -15.02 -13.92 -9.46
CA ASN A 151 -13.82 -13.83 -10.30
C ASN A 151 -13.08 -15.17 -10.44
N GLY A 152 -13.71 -16.27 -10.05
CA GLY A 152 -13.18 -17.63 -10.18
C GLY A 152 -11.99 -17.94 -9.26
N LYS A 153 -11.80 -17.18 -8.17
CA LYS A 153 -10.72 -17.37 -7.18
C LYS A 153 -11.15 -18.37 -6.11
N THR A 154 -11.57 -19.54 -6.54
CA THR A 154 -12.17 -20.58 -5.70
C THR A 154 -11.23 -21.06 -4.59
N HIS A 155 -9.92 -21.04 -4.82
CA HIS A 155 -8.90 -21.42 -3.85
C HIS A 155 -8.83 -20.50 -2.63
N LEU A 156 -9.45 -19.31 -2.67
CA LEU A 156 -9.56 -18.41 -1.52
C LEU A 156 -10.79 -18.69 -0.65
N GLY A 157 -11.66 -19.64 -1.06
CA GLY A 157 -12.92 -19.93 -0.38
C GLY A 157 -12.71 -20.25 1.10
N GLU A 158 -11.82 -21.18 1.41
CA GLU A 158 -11.49 -21.59 2.79
C GLU A 158 -10.85 -20.45 3.59
N LEU A 159 -9.96 -19.68 2.96
CA LEU A 159 -9.27 -18.57 3.63
C LEU A 159 -10.23 -17.46 4.06
N LEU A 160 -11.23 -17.16 3.23
CA LEU A 160 -12.16 -16.07 3.43
C LEU A 160 -13.48 -16.49 4.09
N SER A 161 -13.84 -17.77 4.11
CA SER A 161 -15.00 -18.29 4.85
C SER A 161 -14.77 -18.25 6.36
N GLY A 162 -13.52 -18.42 6.80
CA GLY A 162 -13.19 -18.48 8.23
C GLY A 162 -13.47 -19.80 8.90
N GLU A 163 -13.66 -20.86 8.11
CA GLU A 163 -13.74 -22.22 8.61
C GLU A 163 -12.30 -22.76 8.76
N CYS A 164 -11.81 -22.76 10.01
CA CYS A 164 -10.71 -23.61 10.46
C CYS A 164 -11.29 -24.64 11.43
#